data_AF-D8RFI4-F1
#
_entry.id   AF-D8RFI4-F1
#
_cell.length_a   1.000
_cell.length_b   1.000
_cell.length_c   1.000
_cell.angle_alpha   90.00
_cell.angle_beta   90.00
_cell.angle_gamma   90.00
#
_symmetry.space_group_name_H-M   'P 1'
#
loop_
_entity.id
_entity.type
_entity.pdbx_description
1 polymer ?
#
loop_
_entity_poly.entity_id
_entity_poly.type
_entity_poly.pdbx_seq_one_letter_code
_entity_poly.pdbx_strand_id
1 'polypeptide(L)'
;MEVWPSSPEQLLVERTREHPRFLERYKSFQSYATKRREAEGWYYATCTPGSEVKLLALDCEMVECIGNEEQIVQLCVADRDCKKLVDILVKPSRPIVDYRTPVHGITAQDLNRAAYCTQKDAQDKLVELLTPGTILVGHTLSHDLEILKISYPRVIDVGLLFKTNREATVGLNDLCKIILGFDMRGEDGRHDCFQDTVAAMKLALHELVRPTLGALDLAAINENKLLIHGIPASITADNLSNLFAIKCTVKHVRRGNGGFGSTVAEFISKSDAQDAFNRLPGHCAKNARFGQDQKCVFVKGLTNVLIRKMDQ
;
A
#
# COMPACT_ATOMS: atom_id res chain seq x y z
N MET A 1 -31.10 -9.29 -2.52
CA MET A 1 -29.77 -9.06 -3.12
C MET A 1 -29.96 -8.95 -4.61
N GLU A 2 -29.44 -7.89 -5.24
CA GLU A 2 -29.40 -7.81 -6.70
C GLU A 2 -28.53 -8.96 -7.24
N VAL A 3 -29.06 -9.72 -8.19
CA VAL A 3 -28.38 -10.85 -8.81
C VAL A 3 -27.50 -10.30 -9.93
N TRP A 4 -26.18 -10.35 -9.74
CA TRP A 4 -25.22 -9.96 -10.76
C TRP A 4 -25.00 -11.13 -11.74
N PRO A 5 -24.79 -10.88 -13.04
CA PRO A 5 -24.44 -11.93 -13.98
C PRO A 5 -23.16 -12.65 -13.53
N SER A 6 -23.17 -13.98 -13.62
CA SER A 6 -21.97 -14.77 -13.31
C SER A 6 -20.89 -14.48 -14.37
N SER A 7 -19.79 -13.88 -13.93
CA SER A 7 -18.60 -13.65 -14.74
C SER A 7 -17.34 -13.91 -13.90
N PRO A 8 -16.18 -14.22 -14.51
CA PRO A 8 -14.92 -14.36 -13.79
C PRO A 8 -14.58 -13.14 -12.92
N GLU A 9 -14.86 -11.93 -13.39
CA GLU A 9 -14.66 -10.69 -12.64
C GLU A 9 -15.62 -10.59 -11.45
N GLN A 10 -16.88 -10.99 -11.63
CA GLN A 10 -17.86 -11.01 -10.55
C GLN A 10 -17.45 -11.98 -9.43
N LEU A 11 -16.80 -13.11 -9.77
CA LEU A 11 -16.24 -14.03 -8.78
C LEU A 11 -15.12 -13.38 -7.94
N LEU A 12 -14.30 -12.50 -8.52
CA LEU A 12 -13.29 -11.76 -7.74
C LEU A 12 -13.92 -10.70 -6.81
N VAL A 13 -15.03 -10.08 -7.23
CA VAL A 13 -15.83 -9.21 -6.35
C VAL A 13 -16.37 -10.00 -5.17
N GLU A 14 -16.92 -11.20 -5.42
CA GLU A 14 -17.43 -12.08 -4.37
C GLU A 14 -16.33 -12.51 -3.40
N ARG A 15 -15.18 -12.96 -3.91
CA ARG A 15 -14.01 -13.31 -3.09
C ARG A 15 -13.53 -12.14 -2.23
N THR A 16 -13.52 -10.93 -2.79
CA THR A 16 -13.19 -9.71 -2.03
C THR A 16 -14.16 -9.52 -0.87
N ARG A 17 -15.46 -9.72 -1.10
CA ARG A 17 -16.52 -9.54 -0.10
C ARG A 17 -16.56 -10.63 0.97
N GLU A 18 -16.25 -11.86 0.59
CA GLU A 18 -16.19 -13.03 1.48
C GLU A 18 -14.99 -12.98 2.43
N HIS A 19 -13.97 -12.17 2.11
CA HIS A 19 -12.81 -12.04 2.97
C HIS A 19 -13.22 -11.53 4.37
N PRO A 20 -12.77 -12.15 5.49
CA PRO A 20 -13.21 -11.78 6.85
C PRO A 20 -13.00 -10.31 7.21
N ARG A 21 -11.97 -9.69 6.64
CA ARG A 21 -11.63 -8.27 6.84
C ARG A 21 -12.38 -7.29 5.95
N PHE A 22 -13.18 -7.77 4.99
CA PHE A 22 -13.94 -6.89 4.10
C PHE A 22 -14.89 -6.00 4.89
N LEU A 23 -15.67 -6.59 5.80
CA LEU A 23 -16.61 -5.85 6.64
C LEU A 23 -15.94 -4.85 7.56
N GLU A 24 -14.71 -5.11 8.02
CA GLU A 24 -13.93 -4.18 8.85
C GLU A 24 -13.53 -2.94 8.03
N ARG A 25 -12.99 -3.16 6.83
CA ARG A 25 -12.44 -2.11 5.97
C ARG A 25 -13.50 -1.29 5.26
N TYR A 26 -14.53 -1.97 4.78
CA TYR A 26 -15.63 -1.36 4.06
C TYR A 26 -16.84 -1.12 4.97
N LYS A 27 -16.69 -1.28 6.30
CA LYS A 27 -17.73 -1.04 7.31
C LYS A 27 -18.34 0.33 7.17
N SER A 28 -17.43 1.27 6.91
CA SER A 28 -17.68 2.66 6.65
C SER A 28 -18.77 2.67 5.57
N PHE A 29 -18.51 2.35 4.32
CA PHE A 29 -19.49 2.37 3.23
C PHE A 29 -20.88 1.70 3.44
N GLN A 30 -21.04 0.72 4.35
CA GLN A 30 -22.33 0.04 4.62
C GLN A 30 -23.32 0.83 5.47
N SER A 31 -22.89 1.77 6.32
CA SER A 31 -23.78 2.55 7.19
C SER A 31 -24.27 3.89 6.59
N TYR A 32 -24.13 4.07 5.28
CA TYR A 32 -23.98 5.41 4.68
C TYR A 32 -25.24 6.00 4.04
N ALA A 33 -26.36 5.31 4.14
CA ALA A 33 -27.67 5.84 3.78
C ALA A 33 -28.21 6.83 4.84
N THR A 34 -27.37 7.73 5.37
CA THR A 34 -27.80 8.79 6.28
C THR A 34 -27.66 10.15 5.61
N LYS A 35 -28.73 10.96 5.62
CA LYS A 35 -28.77 12.34 5.07
C LYS A 35 -27.60 13.24 5.51
N ARG A 36 -26.92 12.90 6.61
CA ARG A 36 -25.77 13.65 7.15
C ARG A 36 -24.55 13.62 6.21
N ARG A 37 -24.25 12.49 5.57
CA ARG A 37 -23.04 12.36 4.74
C ARG A 37 -23.22 12.89 3.32
N GLU A 38 -24.44 12.92 2.79
CA GLU A 38 -24.74 13.67 1.54
C GLU A 38 -24.37 15.15 1.71
N ALA A 39 -24.69 15.74 2.86
CA ALA A 39 -24.28 17.11 3.21
C ALA A 39 -22.76 17.29 3.36
N GLU A 40 -22.00 16.20 3.51
CA GLU A 40 -20.53 16.19 3.60
C GLU A 40 -19.84 15.96 2.24
N GLY A 41 -20.61 15.89 1.15
CA GLY A 41 -20.10 15.76 -0.23
C GLY A 41 -19.78 14.33 -0.65
N TRP A 42 -20.40 13.32 -0.03
CA TRP A 42 -20.24 11.93 -0.44
C TRP A 42 -21.02 11.61 -1.72
N TYR A 43 -20.38 10.89 -2.64
CA TYR A 43 -21.05 10.31 -3.79
C TYR A 43 -21.45 8.86 -3.50
N TYR A 44 -22.73 8.55 -3.69
CA TYR A 44 -23.29 7.21 -3.52
C TYR A 44 -23.58 6.59 -4.87
N ALA A 45 -22.74 5.63 -5.26
CA ALA A 45 -22.95 4.94 -6.53
C ALA A 45 -24.06 3.89 -6.38
N THR A 46 -25.06 3.98 -7.26
CA THR A 46 -25.97 2.87 -7.53
C THR A 46 -25.38 2.04 -8.66
N CYS A 47 -24.89 0.84 -8.35
CA CYS A 47 -24.37 -0.06 -9.36
C CYS A 47 -25.50 -0.88 -9.94
N THR A 48 -25.76 -0.75 -11.24
CA THR A 48 -26.69 -1.62 -11.97
C THR A 48 -25.92 -2.62 -12.84
N PRO A 49 -26.45 -3.84 -13.05
CA PRO A 49 -25.93 -4.76 -14.06
C PRO A 49 -25.84 -4.07 -15.42
N GLY A 50 -24.67 -4.12 -16.04
CA GLY A 50 -24.44 -3.68 -17.42
C GLY A 50 -24.35 -4.87 -18.35
N SER A 51 -24.52 -4.64 -19.65
CA SER A 51 -24.30 -5.67 -20.70
C SER A 51 -22.83 -6.05 -20.86
N GLU A 52 -21.91 -5.19 -20.40
CA GLU A 52 -20.47 -5.37 -20.48
C GLU A 52 -19.84 -5.12 -19.10
N VAL A 53 -18.85 -5.94 -18.75
CA VAL A 53 -18.06 -5.75 -17.53
C VAL A 53 -16.90 -4.81 -17.83
N LYS A 54 -16.86 -3.69 -17.12
CA LYS A 54 -15.79 -2.69 -17.24
C LYS A 54 -14.92 -2.70 -15.99
N LEU A 55 -13.62 -2.94 -16.14
CA LEU A 55 -12.66 -2.83 -15.04
C LEU A 55 -11.98 -1.46 -15.07
N LEU A 56 -11.98 -0.78 -13.93
CA LEU A 56 -11.22 0.45 -13.71
C LEU A 56 -10.33 0.26 -12.48
N ALA A 57 -9.02 0.31 -12.67
CA ALA A 57 -8.10 0.36 -11.54
C ALA A 57 -7.91 1.79 -11.08
N LEU A 58 -7.77 2.01 -9.78
CA LEU A 58 -7.38 3.29 -9.22
C LEU A 58 -6.42 3.14 -8.04
N ASP A 59 -5.69 4.23 -7.80
CA ASP A 59 -4.83 4.45 -6.65
C ASP A 59 -4.78 5.96 -6.39
N CYS A 60 -4.57 6.34 -5.13
CA CYS A 60 -4.40 7.73 -4.72
C CYS A 60 -3.12 7.89 -3.90
N GLU A 61 -2.49 9.07 -4.03
CA GLU A 61 -1.47 9.52 -3.08
C GLU A 61 -2.08 10.53 -2.13
N MET A 62 -1.65 10.50 -0.87
CA MET A 62 -2.20 11.34 0.21
C MET A 62 -1.12 12.01 1.03
N VAL A 63 -1.49 13.13 1.64
CA VAL A 63 -0.68 13.88 2.61
C VAL A 63 -1.38 13.97 3.96
N GLU A 64 -0.62 14.27 5.00
CA GLU A 64 -1.15 14.57 6.32
C GLU A 64 -1.37 16.08 6.48
N CYS A 65 -2.58 16.45 6.90
CA CYS A 65 -3.02 17.81 7.17
C CYS A 65 -3.22 18.04 8.68
N ILE A 66 -3.36 19.31 9.08
CA ILE A 66 -3.62 19.69 10.47
C ILE A 66 -4.79 18.90 11.05
N GLY A 67 -4.61 18.38 12.27
CA GLY A 67 -5.62 17.59 12.97
C GLY A 67 -5.57 16.10 12.65
N ASN A 68 -4.46 15.62 12.08
CA ASN A 68 -4.25 14.22 11.64
C ASN A 68 -5.30 13.80 10.60
N GLU A 69 -5.73 14.74 9.75
CA GLU A 69 -6.62 14.48 8.62
C GLU A 69 -5.77 14.15 7.40
N GLU A 70 -6.14 13.14 6.62
CA GLU A 70 -5.48 12.84 5.34
C GLU A 70 -6.24 13.49 4.18
N GLN A 71 -5.52 14.03 3.21
CA GLN A 71 -6.09 14.56 1.98
C GLN A 71 -5.35 14.06 0.74
N ILE A 72 -6.11 13.79 -0.31
CA ILE A 72 -5.58 13.37 -1.62
C ILE A 72 -4.72 14.47 -2.25
N VAL A 73 -3.61 14.05 -2.84
CA VAL A 73 -2.70 14.88 -3.65
C VAL A 73 -2.49 14.36 -5.06
N GLN A 74 -2.82 13.10 -5.35
CA GLN A 74 -2.84 12.56 -6.70
C GLN A 74 -3.92 11.50 -6.84
N LEU A 75 -4.60 11.47 -7.99
CA LEU A 75 -5.50 10.40 -8.41
C LEU A 75 -4.99 9.81 -9.73
N CYS A 76 -4.80 8.48 -9.77
CA CYS A 76 -4.61 7.74 -11.01
C CYS A 76 -5.77 6.78 -11.25
N VAL A 77 -6.21 6.68 -12.51
CA VAL A 77 -7.19 5.70 -12.97
C VAL A 77 -6.73 5.10 -14.29
N ALA A 78 -6.82 3.78 -14.41
CA ALA A 78 -6.52 3.05 -15.64
C ALA A 78 -7.65 2.09 -16.02
N ASP A 79 -7.79 1.83 -17.32
CA ASP A 79 -8.70 0.79 -17.82
C ASP A 79 -8.10 -0.61 -17.68
N ARG A 80 -8.86 -1.61 -18.17
CA ARG A 80 -8.47 -3.03 -18.20
C ARG A 80 -7.13 -3.26 -18.91
N ASP A 81 -6.83 -2.50 -19.96
CA ASP A 81 -5.62 -2.65 -20.76
C ASP A 81 -4.43 -1.87 -20.16
N CYS A 82 -4.57 -1.41 -18.91
CA CYS A 82 -3.60 -0.58 -18.20
C CYS A 82 -3.34 0.77 -18.89
N LYS A 83 -4.28 1.25 -19.71
CA LYS A 83 -4.19 2.58 -20.31
C LYS A 83 -4.67 3.62 -19.31
N LYS A 84 -3.85 4.66 -19.15
CA LYS A 84 -4.14 5.81 -18.29
C LYS A 84 -5.39 6.55 -18.77
N LEU A 85 -6.38 6.68 -17.89
CA LEU A 85 -7.59 7.48 -18.09
C LEU A 85 -7.53 8.79 -17.29
N VAL A 86 -7.03 8.72 -16.06
CA VAL A 86 -6.85 9.88 -15.17
C VAL A 86 -5.45 9.79 -14.54
N ASP A 87 -4.77 10.92 -14.49
CA ASP A 87 -3.55 11.15 -13.71
C ASP A 87 -3.48 12.65 -13.45
N ILE A 88 -3.90 13.04 -12.25
CA ILE A 88 -4.03 14.44 -11.87
C ILE A 88 -3.48 14.67 -10.47
N LEU A 89 -2.80 15.80 -10.30
CA LEU A 89 -2.50 16.34 -8.98
C LEU A 89 -3.73 17.05 -8.42
N VAL A 90 -3.96 16.87 -7.13
CA VAL A 90 -5.08 17.44 -6.38
C VAL A 90 -4.53 18.39 -5.34
N LYS A 91 -5.12 19.58 -5.23
CA LYS A 91 -4.75 20.56 -4.22
C LYS A 91 -5.52 20.29 -2.92
N PRO A 92 -4.81 20.02 -1.81
CA PRO A 92 -5.43 19.90 -0.50
C PRO A 92 -6.11 21.22 -0.10
N SER A 93 -7.29 21.09 0.51
CA SER A 93 -8.06 22.23 1.04
C SER A 93 -7.59 22.65 2.43
N ARG A 94 -6.91 21.75 3.14
CA ARG A 94 -6.35 21.97 4.48
C ARG A 94 -4.85 22.21 4.42
N PRO A 95 -4.28 22.97 5.38
CA PRO A 95 -2.84 23.09 5.50
C PRO A 95 -2.18 21.74 5.75
N ILE A 96 -1.15 21.44 4.97
CA ILE A 96 -0.36 20.21 5.02
C ILE A 96 0.66 20.33 6.17
N VAL A 97 0.76 19.30 7.01
CA VAL A 97 1.77 19.18 8.06
C VAL A 97 2.87 18.17 7.70
N ASP A 98 2.54 17.15 6.91
CA ASP A 98 3.51 16.23 6.31
C ASP A 98 3.13 15.93 4.86
N TYR A 99 4.02 16.32 3.94
CA TYR A 99 3.86 16.08 2.51
C TYR A 99 4.09 14.63 2.12
N ARG A 100 4.66 13.77 2.99
CA ARG A 100 4.99 12.38 2.67
C ARG A 100 5.80 12.22 1.37
N THR A 101 6.54 13.25 0.98
CA THR A 101 7.40 13.25 -0.22
C THR A 101 8.37 12.05 -0.29
N PRO A 102 8.95 11.53 0.81
CA PRO A 102 9.75 10.31 0.76
C PRO A 102 8.97 9.05 0.35
N VAL A 103 7.64 9.06 0.46
CA VAL A 103 6.75 7.99 0.02
C VAL A 103 6.47 8.12 -1.47
N HIS A 104 5.94 9.25 -1.94
CA HIS A 104 5.38 9.36 -3.30
C HIS A 104 6.05 10.41 -4.19
N GLY A 105 7.12 11.06 -3.74
CA GLY A 105 7.89 12.02 -4.52
C GLY A 105 7.25 13.40 -4.74
N ILE A 106 5.93 13.54 -4.58
CA ILE A 106 5.23 14.83 -4.72
C ILE A 106 5.75 15.86 -3.70
N THR A 107 6.19 17.01 -4.21
CA THR A 107 6.71 18.13 -3.41
C THR A 107 5.69 19.25 -3.27
N ALA A 108 5.95 20.16 -2.32
CA ALA A 108 5.19 21.42 -2.22
C ALA A 108 5.23 22.24 -3.52
N GLN A 109 6.32 22.16 -4.28
CA GLN A 109 6.44 22.87 -5.55
C GLN A 109 5.54 22.26 -6.63
N ASP A 110 5.38 20.95 -6.66
CA ASP A 110 4.49 20.25 -7.59
C ASP A 110 3.04 20.64 -7.33
N LEU A 111 2.61 20.66 -6.06
CA LEU A 111 1.27 21.08 -5.67
C LEU A 111 0.98 22.56 -5.95
N ASN A 112 1.99 23.42 -5.89
CA ASN A 112 1.86 24.83 -6.24
C ASN A 112 1.78 25.06 -7.76
N ARG A 113 2.37 24.17 -8.56
CA ARG A 113 2.37 24.24 -10.03
C ARG A 113 1.17 23.54 -10.66
N ALA A 114 0.55 22.60 -9.96
CA ALA A 114 -0.64 21.90 -10.42
C ALA A 114 -1.76 22.88 -10.74
N ALA A 115 -2.60 22.55 -11.74
CA ALA A 115 -3.90 23.19 -11.89
C ALA A 115 -4.66 23.06 -10.56
N TYR A 116 -5.47 24.06 -10.18
CA TYR A 116 -6.24 24.09 -8.93
C TYR A 116 -7.38 23.05 -8.90
N CYS A 117 -7.08 21.79 -9.22
CA CYS A 117 -7.99 20.65 -9.14
C CYS A 117 -8.25 20.36 -7.66
N THR A 118 -9.52 20.40 -7.27
CA THR A 118 -9.96 20.11 -5.91
C THR A 118 -10.22 18.61 -5.73
N GLN A 119 -10.39 18.17 -4.49
CA GLN A 119 -10.87 16.83 -4.18
C GLN A 119 -12.21 16.53 -4.87
N LYS A 120 -13.09 17.54 -5.00
CA LYS A 120 -14.38 17.37 -5.69
C LYS A 120 -14.18 17.13 -7.19
N ASP A 121 -13.26 17.83 -7.82
CA ASP A 121 -12.93 17.61 -9.24
C ASP A 121 -12.35 16.20 -9.47
N ALA A 122 -11.52 15.72 -8.53
CA ALA A 122 -11.00 14.35 -8.58
C ALA A 122 -12.12 13.30 -8.41
N GLN A 123 -13.04 13.52 -7.47
CA GLN A 123 -14.24 12.70 -7.30
C GLN A 123 -15.06 12.69 -8.59
N ASP A 124 -15.32 13.84 -9.19
CA ASP A 124 -16.13 13.96 -10.41
C ASP A 124 -15.50 13.24 -11.59
N LYS A 125 -14.18 13.35 -11.79
CA LYS A 125 -13.46 12.60 -12.82
C LYS A 125 -13.60 11.09 -12.66
N LEU A 126 -13.56 10.57 -11.43
CA LEU A 126 -13.80 9.13 -11.23
C LEU A 126 -15.26 8.78 -11.50
N VAL A 127 -16.20 9.57 -10.99
CA VAL A 127 -17.64 9.36 -11.15
C VAL A 127 -18.06 9.35 -12.63
N GLU A 128 -17.51 10.24 -13.45
CA GLU A 128 -17.76 10.29 -14.91
C GLU A 128 -17.38 8.99 -15.63
N LEU A 129 -16.44 8.21 -15.07
CA LEU A 129 -16.02 6.93 -15.65
C LEU A 129 -16.90 5.75 -15.21
N LEU A 130 -17.70 5.92 -14.16
CA LEU A 130 -18.57 4.88 -13.59
C LEU A 130 -19.83 4.71 -14.45
N THR A 131 -19.89 3.58 -15.16
CA THR A 131 -21.06 3.17 -15.94
C THR A 131 -21.68 1.89 -15.36
N PRO A 132 -22.93 1.53 -15.73
CA PRO A 132 -23.47 0.19 -15.43
C PRO A 132 -22.46 -0.90 -15.79
N GLY A 133 -22.32 -1.91 -14.93
CA GLY A 133 -21.34 -2.98 -15.11
C GLY A 133 -19.89 -2.66 -14.74
N THR A 134 -19.57 -1.44 -14.29
CA THR A 134 -18.23 -1.09 -13.80
C THR A 134 -17.87 -1.87 -12.53
N ILE A 135 -16.58 -2.18 -12.37
CA ILE A 135 -15.96 -2.76 -11.18
C ILE A 135 -14.67 -1.97 -10.92
N LEU A 136 -14.51 -1.48 -9.69
CA LEU A 136 -13.28 -0.80 -9.28
C LEU A 136 -12.26 -1.82 -8.78
N VAL A 137 -10.99 -1.63 -9.16
CA VAL A 137 -9.86 -2.49 -8.79
C VAL A 137 -8.82 -1.65 -8.05
N GLY A 138 -8.26 -2.16 -6.96
CA GLY A 138 -7.21 -1.46 -6.22
C GLY A 138 -6.63 -2.31 -5.10
N HIS A 139 -5.66 -1.78 -4.36
CA HIS A 139 -5.06 -2.43 -3.19
C HIS A 139 -5.37 -1.60 -1.94
N THR A 140 -5.99 -2.22 -0.92
CA THR A 140 -6.53 -1.46 0.23
C THR A 140 -7.51 -0.35 -0.18
N LEU A 141 -8.25 -0.60 -1.27
CA LEU A 141 -9.04 0.37 -2.02
C LEU A 141 -10.09 1.13 -1.19
N SER A 142 -10.50 0.57 -0.05
CA SER A 142 -11.34 1.25 0.93
C SER A 142 -10.77 2.61 1.35
N HIS A 143 -9.45 2.75 1.43
CA HIS A 143 -8.82 3.99 1.86
C HIS A 143 -8.94 5.08 0.80
N ASP A 144 -8.65 4.75 -0.46
CA ASP A 144 -8.80 5.66 -1.60
C ASP A 144 -10.24 6.15 -1.74
N LEU A 145 -11.20 5.22 -1.65
CA LEU A 145 -12.63 5.53 -1.74
C LEU A 145 -13.11 6.42 -0.60
N GLU A 146 -12.58 6.25 0.62
CA GLU A 146 -12.91 7.09 1.75
C GLU A 146 -12.39 8.52 1.58
N ILE A 147 -11.14 8.68 1.14
CA ILE A 147 -10.54 10.00 0.86
C ILE A 147 -11.26 10.70 -0.30
N LEU A 148 -11.65 9.95 -1.34
CA LEU A 148 -12.45 10.49 -2.45
C LEU A 148 -13.93 10.72 -2.07
N LYS A 149 -14.36 10.29 -0.87
CA LYS A 149 -15.75 10.31 -0.40
C LYS A 149 -16.72 9.61 -1.38
N ILE A 150 -16.32 8.47 -1.91
CA ILE A 150 -17.14 7.66 -2.82
C ILE A 150 -17.52 6.37 -2.12
N SER A 151 -18.82 6.09 -2.03
CA SER A 151 -19.31 4.76 -1.64
C SER A 151 -19.62 3.96 -2.90
N TYR A 152 -18.81 2.94 -3.16
CA TYR A 152 -18.93 2.06 -4.33
C TYR A 152 -18.96 0.59 -3.91
N PRO A 153 -20.04 -0.16 -4.17
CA PRO A 153 -20.20 -1.52 -3.64
C PRO A 153 -19.47 -2.61 -4.45
N ARG A 154 -19.07 -2.34 -5.69
CA ARG A 154 -18.58 -3.37 -6.63
C ARG A 154 -17.07 -3.25 -6.84
N VAL A 155 -16.32 -3.80 -5.89
CA VAL A 155 -14.86 -3.66 -5.79
C VAL A 155 -14.14 -5.00 -5.88
N ILE A 156 -12.95 -4.98 -6.48
CA ILE A 156 -11.92 -6.02 -6.39
C ILE A 156 -10.75 -5.40 -5.63
N ASP A 157 -10.59 -5.78 -4.36
CA ASP A 157 -9.46 -5.34 -3.55
C ASP A 157 -8.39 -6.44 -3.57
N VAL A 158 -7.32 -6.23 -4.35
CA VAL A 158 -6.28 -7.25 -4.52
C VAL A 158 -5.56 -7.56 -3.21
N GLY A 159 -5.60 -6.67 -2.22
CA GLY A 159 -5.10 -6.92 -0.87
C GLY A 159 -5.93 -7.92 -0.06
N LEU A 160 -7.13 -8.27 -0.54
CA LEU A 160 -8.06 -9.22 0.08
C LEU A 160 -8.28 -10.50 -0.76
N LEU A 161 -7.73 -10.58 -1.98
CA LEU A 161 -7.93 -11.74 -2.85
C LEU A 161 -7.07 -12.96 -2.47
N PHE A 162 -5.89 -12.72 -1.90
CA PHE A 162 -4.89 -13.76 -1.67
C PHE A 162 -4.88 -14.20 -0.21
N LYS A 163 -4.94 -15.52 0.00
CA LYS A 163 -4.81 -16.10 1.35
C LYS A 163 -3.37 -15.99 1.82
N THR A 164 -3.19 -15.62 3.08
CA THR A 164 -1.86 -15.44 3.66
C THR A 164 -1.88 -15.89 5.11
N ASN A 165 -0.73 -16.32 5.62
CA ASN A 165 -0.58 -16.71 7.02
C ASN A 165 -0.34 -15.51 7.96
N ARG A 166 -0.31 -14.28 7.43
CA ARG A 166 -0.15 -13.05 8.22
C ARG A 166 -1.51 -12.45 8.53
N GLU A 167 -1.63 -11.90 9.75
CA GLU A 167 -2.78 -11.09 10.14
C GLU A 167 -2.82 -9.76 9.38
N ALA A 168 -1.65 -9.20 9.08
CA ALA A 168 -1.50 -7.97 8.30
C ALA A 168 -1.72 -8.23 6.81
N THR A 169 -2.32 -7.26 6.11
CA THR A 169 -2.42 -7.32 4.65
C THR A 169 -1.03 -7.21 4.02
N VAL A 170 -0.80 -8.05 3.03
CA VAL A 170 0.44 -8.07 2.25
C VAL A 170 0.49 -6.81 1.38
N GLY A 171 1.63 -6.13 1.37
CA GLY A 171 1.82 -4.94 0.56
C GLY A 171 1.74 -5.24 -0.93
N LEU A 172 1.32 -4.25 -1.73
CA LEU A 172 1.18 -4.40 -3.18
C LEU A 172 2.47 -4.89 -3.85
N ASN A 173 3.62 -4.32 -3.50
CA ASN A 173 4.91 -4.75 -4.05
C ASN A 173 5.25 -6.22 -3.72
N ASP A 174 4.93 -6.67 -2.51
CA ASP A 174 5.16 -8.06 -2.09
C ASP A 174 4.26 -9.02 -2.88
N LEU A 175 3.00 -8.64 -3.12
CA LEU A 175 2.10 -9.39 -4.01
C LEU A 175 2.65 -9.47 -5.44
N CYS A 176 3.14 -8.35 -6.00
CA CYS A 176 3.75 -8.35 -7.33
C CYS A 176 4.98 -9.25 -7.41
N LYS A 177 5.84 -9.26 -6.39
CA LYS A 177 7.01 -10.15 -6.34
C LYS A 177 6.64 -11.62 -6.38
N ILE A 178 5.67 -12.02 -5.56
CA ILE A 178 5.29 -13.43 -5.44
C ILE A 178 4.51 -13.89 -6.68
N ILE A 179 3.53 -13.10 -7.10
CA ILE A 179 2.54 -13.54 -8.09
C ILE A 179 3.00 -13.21 -9.50
N LEU A 180 3.55 -12.01 -9.71
CA LEU A 180 3.96 -11.54 -11.03
C LEU A 180 5.47 -11.71 -11.28
N GLY A 181 6.26 -12.07 -10.26
CA GLY A 181 7.71 -12.23 -10.38
C GLY A 181 8.46 -10.92 -10.64
N PHE A 182 7.88 -9.77 -10.26
CA PHE A 182 8.42 -8.45 -10.57
C PHE A 182 8.43 -7.53 -9.33
N ASP A 183 9.55 -6.83 -9.12
CA ASP A 183 9.67 -5.77 -8.11
C ASP A 183 9.22 -4.44 -8.71
N MET A 184 8.07 -3.93 -8.28
CA MET A 184 7.52 -2.68 -8.79
C MET A 184 8.10 -1.45 -8.08
N ARG A 185 8.92 -1.63 -7.04
CA ARG A 185 9.56 -0.53 -6.33
C ARG A 185 11.03 -0.47 -6.70
N GLY A 186 11.52 0.73 -7.05
CA GLY A 186 12.95 0.98 -7.22
C GLY A 186 13.72 0.94 -5.91
N GLU A 187 15.02 1.24 -5.97
CA GLU A 187 15.92 1.24 -4.81
C GLU A 187 15.48 2.19 -3.69
N ASP A 188 14.87 3.33 -4.05
CA ASP A 188 14.36 4.31 -3.08
C ASP A 188 13.04 3.88 -2.42
N GLY A 189 12.39 2.84 -2.95
CA GLY A 189 11.14 2.30 -2.45
C GLY A 189 9.96 3.27 -2.57
N ARG A 190 10.06 4.30 -3.43
CA ARG A 190 8.99 5.28 -3.63
C ARG A 190 7.80 4.67 -4.35
N HIS A 191 6.63 5.18 -4.00
CA HIS A 191 5.38 4.93 -4.67
C HIS A 191 5.29 5.79 -5.93
N ASP A 192 4.66 5.21 -6.94
CA ASP A 192 4.26 5.89 -8.16
C ASP A 192 2.80 5.51 -8.38
N CYS A 193 1.91 6.48 -8.20
CA CYS A 193 0.47 6.29 -8.21
C CYS A 193 -0.03 5.52 -9.45
N PHE A 194 0.57 5.79 -10.62
CA PHE A 194 0.16 5.12 -11.84
C PHE A 194 0.70 3.69 -11.93
N GLN A 195 1.93 3.44 -11.51
CA GLN A 195 2.47 2.07 -11.41
C GLN A 195 1.68 1.23 -10.41
N ASP A 196 1.20 1.81 -9.31
CA ASP A 196 0.36 1.16 -8.30
C ASP A 196 -1.00 0.77 -8.87
N THR A 197 -1.63 1.73 -9.55
CA THR A 197 -2.87 1.50 -10.31
C THR A 197 -2.73 0.33 -11.28
N VAL A 198 -1.65 0.33 -12.08
CA VAL A 198 -1.38 -0.73 -13.06
C VAL A 198 -1.04 -2.07 -12.40
N ALA A 199 -0.30 -2.06 -11.29
CA ALA A 199 0.05 -3.27 -10.55
C ALA A 199 -1.19 -3.95 -9.96
N ALA A 200 -2.10 -3.19 -9.38
CA ALA A 200 -3.38 -3.70 -8.90
C ALA A 200 -4.21 -4.31 -10.04
N MET A 201 -4.30 -3.64 -11.19
CA MET A 201 -4.97 -4.20 -12.39
C MET A 201 -4.33 -5.52 -12.82
N LYS A 202 -2.99 -5.56 -12.95
CA LYS A 202 -2.27 -6.76 -13.37
C LYS A 202 -2.45 -7.94 -12.43
N LEU A 203 -2.49 -7.71 -11.11
CA LEU A 203 -2.78 -8.75 -10.13
C LEU A 203 -4.21 -9.30 -10.28
N ALA A 204 -5.20 -8.43 -10.48
CA ALA A 204 -6.57 -8.86 -10.72
C ALA A 204 -6.67 -9.67 -12.03
N LEU A 205 -6.07 -9.18 -13.13
CA LEU A 205 -6.03 -9.90 -14.40
C LEU A 205 -5.31 -11.24 -14.31
N HIS A 206 -4.19 -11.31 -13.58
CA HIS A 206 -3.51 -12.56 -13.30
C HIS A 206 -4.45 -13.55 -12.62
N GLU A 207 -5.17 -13.11 -11.58
CA GLU A 207 -6.10 -13.96 -10.83
C GLU A 207 -7.31 -14.43 -11.66
N LEU A 208 -7.71 -13.67 -12.69
CA LEU A 208 -8.73 -14.10 -13.66
C LEU A 208 -8.24 -15.23 -14.58
N VAL A 209 -6.97 -15.20 -14.98
CA VAL A 209 -6.40 -16.15 -15.95
C VAL A 209 -5.79 -17.36 -15.25
N ARG A 210 -5.16 -17.15 -14.09
CA ARG A 210 -4.43 -18.14 -13.30
C ARG A 210 -4.71 -17.91 -11.80
N PRO A 211 -5.88 -18.39 -11.31
CA PRO A 211 -6.22 -18.28 -9.90
C PRO A 211 -5.14 -18.88 -9.01
N THR A 212 -4.72 -18.12 -8.01
CA THR A 212 -3.73 -18.56 -7.03
C THR A 212 -4.34 -19.63 -6.13
N LEU A 213 -3.68 -20.79 -6.02
CA LEU A 213 -4.13 -21.90 -5.19
C LEU A 213 -3.36 -21.89 -3.85
N GLY A 214 -4.09 -21.98 -2.74
CA GLY A 214 -3.50 -22.04 -1.40
C GLY A 214 -3.09 -20.68 -0.83
N ALA A 215 -2.32 -20.71 0.27
CA ALA A 215 -1.80 -19.51 0.92
C ALA A 215 -0.46 -19.10 0.29
N LEU A 216 -0.24 -17.80 0.15
CA LEU A 216 1.04 -17.25 -0.29
C LEU A 216 2.13 -17.54 0.73
N ASP A 217 3.27 -18.05 0.26
CA ASP A 217 4.49 -18.15 1.06
C ASP A 217 5.20 -16.79 1.11
N LEU A 218 4.94 -16.04 2.19
CA LEU A 218 5.51 -14.71 2.41
C LEU A 218 6.91 -14.76 3.04
N ALA A 219 7.35 -15.92 3.56
CA ALA A 219 8.64 -16.06 4.21
C ALA A 219 9.78 -15.84 3.20
N ALA A 220 9.58 -16.30 1.96
CA ALA A 220 10.57 -16.17 0.88
C ALA A 220 10.89 -14.72 0.45
N ILE A 221 10.01 -13.74 0.69
CA ILE A 221 10.21 -12.36 0.17
C ILE A 221 11.27 -11.58 0.97
N ASN A 222 11.42 -11.91 2.26
CA ASN A 222 12.24 -11.14 3.19
C ASN A 222 13.27 -12.00 3.92
N GLU A 223 13.47 -13.25 3.51
CA GLU A 223 14.43 -14.15 4.12
C GLU A 223 15.89 -13.66 3.99
N ASN A 224 16.18 -12.83 2.99
CA ASN A 224 17.47 -12.18 2.79
C ASN A 224 17.55 -10.78 3.43
N LYS A 225 16.61 -10.40 4.30
CA LYS A 225 16.52 -9.04 4.87
C LYS A 225 16.50 -9.03 6.39
N LEU A 226 17.14 -8.01 6.96
CA LEU A 226 17.07 -7.69 8.39
C LEU A 226 16.46 -6.30 8.57
N LEU A 227 15.47 -6.18 9.46
CA LEU A 227 14.89 -4.90 9.85
C LEU A 227 15.79 -4.26 10.92
N ILE A 228 16.19 -3.02 10.68
CA ILE A 228 16.88 -2.16 11.64
C ILE A 228 15.87 -1.10 12.10
N HIS A 229 15.65 -0.96 13.40
CA HIS A 229 14.69 0.00 13.95
C HIS A 229 15.19 0.63 15.26
N GLY A 230 14.51 1.69 15.70
CA GLY A 230 15.00 2.53 16.79
C GLY A 230 16.18 3.41 16.38
N ILE A 231 16.26 3.81 15.11
CA ILE A 231 17.40 4.52 14.53
C ILE A 231 17.27 6.03 14.83
N PRO A 232 18.10 6.63 15.70
CA PRO A 232 18.01 8.06 15.98
C PRO A 232 18.38 8.94 14.78
N ALA A 233 18.10 10.23 14.88
CA ALA A 233 18.38 11.24 13.84
C ALA A 233 19.86 11.28 13.40
N SER A 234 20.79 10.99 14.32
CA SER A 234 22.23 11.06 14.09
C SER A 234 22.83 9.91 13.28
N ILE A 235 22.08 8.83 13.04
CA ILE A 235 22.58 7.63 12.34
C ILE A 235 22.18 7.65 10.87
N THR A 236 23.16 7.47 9.97
CA THR A 236 22.97 7.37 8.51
C THR A 236 22.97 5.92 8.03
N ALA A 237 22.56 5.70 6.76
CA ALA A 237 22.61 4.37 6.13
C ALA A 237 24.04 3.79 6.09
N ASP A 238 25.06 4.64 5.88
CA ASP A 238 26.47 4.22 5.87
C ASP A 238 26.91 3.71 7.24
N ASN A 239 26.51 4.38 8.33
CA ASN A 239 26.80 3.89 9.67
C ASN A 239 26.21 2.49 9.91
N LEU A 240 25.02 2.24 9.36
CA LEU A 240 24.31 0.96 9.51
C LEU A 240 24.90 -0.14 8.64
N SER A 241 25.35 0.16 7.42
CA SER A 241 25.98 -0.82 6.52
C SER A 241 27.24 -1.42 7.14
N ASN A 242 28.01 -0.60 7.86
CA ASN A 242 29.24 -1.00 8.56
C ASN A 242 29.00 -1.85 9.83
N LEU A 243 27.74 -2.04 10.26
CA LEU A 243 27.42 -2.95 11.37
C LEU A 243 27.61 -4.42 11.00
N PHE A 244 27.51 -4.73 9.70
CA PHE A 244 27.56 -6.09 9.21
C PHE A 244 28.92 -6.38 8.58
N ALA A 245 29.55 -7.47 9.01
CA ALA A 245 30.77 -7.97 8.37
C ALA A 245 30.50 -8.54 6.96
N ILE A 246 29.24 -8.86 6.67
CA ILE A 246 28.78 -9.33 5.37
C ILE A 246 28.21 -8.14 4.61
N LYS A 247 28.65 -7.96 3.36
CA LYS A 247 28.20 -6.87 2.51
C LYS A 247 26.67 -6.92 2.34
N CYS A 248 26.03 -5.78 2.54
CA CYS A 248 24.59 -5.60 2.37
C CYS A 248 24.29 -4.24 1.76
N THR A 249 23.09 -4.09 1.20
CA THR A 249 22.53 -2.81 0.79
C THR A 249 21.57 -2.33 1.88
N VAL A 250 21.87 -1.19 2.50
CA VAL A 250 20.97 -0.58 3.48
C VAL A 250 20.07 0.41 2.76
N LYS A 251 18.76 0.21 2.85
CA LYS A 251 17.77 1.11 2.25
C LYS A 251 17.73 2.46 2.97
N HIS A 252 17.07 3.44 2.36
CA HIS A 252 16.87 4.75 2.98
C HIS A 252 16.17 4.63 4.35
N VAL A 253 16.67 5.37 5.35
CA VAL A 253 16.08 5.37 6.70
C VAL A 253 14.77 6.15 6.70
N ARG A 254 13.65 5.43 6.87
CA ARG A 254 12.32 6.02 7.04
C ARG A 254 12.21 6.56 8.46
N ARG A 255 11.84 7.83 8.63
CA ARG A 255 11.67 8.47 9.95
C ARG A 255 10.19 8.74 10.19
N GLY A 256 9.70 8.38 11.38
CA GLY A 256 8.35 8.74 11.82
C GLY A 256 8.36 9.93 12.79
N ASN A 257 7.17 10.37 13.19
CA ASN A 257 6.97 11.56 14.06
C ASN A 257 7.66 11.48 15.44
N GLY A 258 8.13 10.31 15.86
CA GLY A 258 8.84 10.10 17.14
C GLY A 258 10.36 10.31 17.11
N GLY A 259 10.94 10.82 16.01
CA GLY A 259 12.38 11.11 15.88
C GLY A 259 13.28 9.89 15.65
N PHE A 260 12.77 8.68 15.89
CA PHE A 260 13.42 7.42 15.52
C PHE A 260 12.95 6.94 14.15
N GLY A 261 13.85 6.30 13.42
CA GLY A 261 13.61 5.72 12.12
C GLY A 261 13.78 4.21 12.09
N SER A 262 13.44 3.65 10.94
CA SER A 262 13.64 2.26 10.58
C SER A 262 14.16 2.14 9.15
N THR A 263 14.91 1.08 8.88
CA THR A 263 15.36 0.70 7.54
C THR A 263 15.52 -0.80 7.43
N VAL A 264 15.79 -1.28 6.23
CA VAL A 264 16.07 -2.68 5.94
C VAL A 264 17.50 -2.81 5.39
N ALA A 265 18.25 -3.76 5.93
CA ALA A 265 19.48 -4.25 5.33
C ALA A 265 19.15 -5.48 4.48
N GLU A 266 19.49 -5.41 3.19
CA GLU A 266 19.24 -6.46 2.20
C GLU A 266 20.56 -7.15 1.82
N PHE A 267 20.56 -8.47 1.92
CA PHE A 267 21.71 -9.33 1.66
C PHE A 267 21.53 -10.10 0.36
N ILE A 268 22.63 -10.63 -0.18
CA ILE A 268 22.62 -11.41 -1.44
C ILE A 268 21.76 -12.66 -1.30
N SER A 269 21.78 -13.31 -0.13
CA SER A 269 21.01 -14.52 0.12
C SER A 269 20.43 -14.58 1.53
N LYS A 270 19.49 -15.50 1.74
CA LYS A 270 19.01 -15.88 3.08
C LYS A 270 20.15 -16.29 4.02
N SER A 271 21.10 -17.08 3.50
CA SER A 271 22.25 -17.54 4.30
C SER A 271 23.09 -16.37 4.76
N ASP A 272 23.34 -15.40 3.88
CA ASP A 272 24.10 -14.19 4.20
C ASP A 272 23.39 -13.35 5.28
N ALA A 273 22.08 -13.16 5.17
CA ALA A 273 21.30 -12.44 6.18
C ALA A 273 21.33 -13.17 7.54
N GLN A 274 21.24 -14.50 7.53
CA GLN A 274 21.27 -15.33 8.74
C GLN A 274 22.65 -15.28 9.41
N ASP A 275 23.73 -15.39 8.64
CA ASP A 275 25.09 -15.29 9.14
C ASP A 275 25.41 -13.88 9.64
N ALA A 276 24.94 -12.85 8.94
CA ALA A 276 25.10 -11.47 9.36
C ALA A 276 24.44 -11.24 10.70
N PHE A 277 23.18 -11.69 10.88
CA PHE A 277 22.48 -11.59 12.15
C PHE A 277 23.18 -12.36 13.27
N ASN A 278 23.64 -13.58 13.00
CA ASN A 278 24.32 -14.43 13.98
C ASN A 278 25.61 -13.80 14.50
N ARG A 279 26.38 -13.14 13.63
CA ARG A 279 27.66 -12.47 13.97
C ARG A 279 27.50 -11.16 14.74
N LEU A 280 26.32 -10.54 14.73
CA LEU A 280 26.08 -9.32 15.52
C LEU A 280 26.28 -9.58 17.02
N PRO A 281 26.90 -8.63 17.76
CA PRO A 281 27.05 -8.73 19.20
C PRO A 281 25.70 -8.58 19.92
N GLY A 282 25.64 -9.03 21.17
CA GLY A 282 24.47 -8.87 22.04
C GLY A 282 23.59 -10.13 22.17
N HIS A 283 22.84 -10.21 23.26
CA HIS A 283 21.93 -11.32 23.53
C HIS A 283 20.72 -11.26 22.60
N CYS A 284 20.32 -12.41 22.05
CA CYS A 284 19.12 -12.52 21.25
C CYS A 284 17.89 -12.54 22.15
N ALA A 285 17.04 -11.52 22.05
CA ALA A 285 15.76 -11.45 22.75
C ALA A 285 14.62 -11.67 21.75
N LYS A 286 13.54 -12.31 22.21
CA LYS A 286 12.31 -12.41 21.44
C LYS A 286 11.56 -11.08 21.54
N ASN A 287 11.14 -10.52 20.42
CA ASN A 287 10.29 -9.34 20.41
C ASN A 287 8.95 -9.67 21.09
N ALA A 288 8.55 -8.87 22.09
CA ALA A 288 7.36 -9.11 22.89
C ALA A 288 6.03 -9.11 22.11
N ARG A 289 5.98 -8.46 20.95
CA ARG A 289 4.77 -8.31 20.12
C ARG A 289 4.65 -9.38 19.03
N PHE A 290 5.78 -9.87 18.50
CA PHE A 290 5.78 -10.77 17.33
C PHE A 290 6.61 -12.05 17.49
N GLY A 291 7.28 -12.25 18.64
CA GLY A 291 8.07 -13.46 18.90
C GLY A 291 9.31 -13.64 18.02
N GLN A 292 9.75 -12.60 17.33
CA GLN A 292 10.90 -12.64 16.41
C GLN A 292 12.22 -12.41 17.14
N ASP A 293 13.29 -13.04 16.63
CA ASP A 293 14.65 -12.83 17.12
C ASP A 293 15.10 -11.39 16.87
N GLN A 294 15.51 -10.72 17.94
CA GLN A 294 16.01 -9.34 17.92
C GLN A 294 17.29 -9.22 18.73
N LYS A 295 18.24 -8.43 18.24
CA LYS A 295 19.46 -8.04 18.95
C LYS A 295 19.51 -6.53 19.12
N CYS A 296 19.99 -6.09 20.28
CA CYS A 296 20.31 -4.69 20.54
C CYS A 296 21.81 -4.51 20.26
N VAL A 297 22.15 -3.67 19.28
CA VAL A 297 23.50 -3.52 18.77
C VAL A 297 23.95 -2.08 18.95
N PHE A 298 25.10 -1.90 19.61
CA PHE A 298 25.70 -0.59 19.79
C PHE A 298 26.40 -0.13 18.51
N VAL A 299 25.96 1.02 17.97
CA VAL A 299 26.65 1.71 16.88
C VAL A 299 27.74 2.57 17.51
N LYS A 300 29.00 2.23 17.23
CA LYS A 300 30.18 2.80 17.90
C LYS A 300 30.16 4.33 17.88
N GLY A 301 30.24 4.93 19.07
CA GLY A 301 30.30 6.39 19.25
C GLY A 301 28.96 7.11 19.12
N LEU A 302 27.85 6.38 18.94
CA LEU A 302 26.51 6.96 18.77
C LEU A 302 25.55 6.42 19.83
N THR A 303 24.87 5.29 19.55
CA THR A 303 23.89 4.70 20.46
C THR A 303 23.48 3.29 19.98
N ASN A 304 22.52 2.67 20.67
CA ASN A 304 21.98 1.37 20.31
C ASN A 304 20.92 1.46 19.22
N VAL A 305 20.91 0.46 18.33
CA VAL A 305 19.83 0.18 17.39
C VAL A 305 19.34 -1.25 17.58
N LEU A 306 18.12 -1.53 17.13
CA LEU A 306 17.52 -2.86 17.22
C LEU A 306 17.56 -3.50 15.84
N ILE A 307 18.12 -4.71 15.75
CA ILE A 307 18.17 -5.48 14.51
C ILE A 307 17.33 -6.74 14.70
N ARG A 308 16.40 -7.00 13.77
CA ARG A 308 15.43 -8.08 13.85
C ARG A 308 15.38 -8.84 12.52
N LYS A 309 15.23 -10.16 12.57
CA LYS A 309 14.91 -10.97 11.38
C LYS A 309 13.51 -10.59 10.88
N MET A 310 13.36 -10.29 9.59
CA MET A 310 12.02 -10.11 9.01
C MET A 310 11.35 -11.48 8.88
N ASP A 311 10.02 -11.53 9.00
CA ASP A 311 9.22 -12.77 9.15
C ASP A 311 9.80 -13.94 8.34
N GLN A 312 10.30 -14.94 9.06
CA GLN A 312 10.58 -16.30 8.58
C GLN A 312 9.36 -17.17 8.82
#